data_AF-A0A8S8XJB9-F1
#
_entry.id   AF-A0A8S8XJB9-F1
#
_cell.length_a   1.000
_cell.length_b   1.000
_cell.length_c   1.000
_cell.angle_alpha   90.00
_cell.angle_beta   90.00
_cell.angle_gamma   90.00
#
_symmetry.space_group_name_H-M   'P 1'
#
loop_
_entity.id
_entity.type
_entity.pdbx_description
1 polymer ?
#
loop_
_entity_poly.entity_id
_entity_poly.type
_entity_poly.pdbx_seq_one_letter_code
_entity_poly.pdbx_strand_id
1 'polypeptide(L)'
;MRSRAGWSTTDAMLAIAVGAVLTVGSVSLFERGAARVREQRFTQQVATLAQGVRSIYENAGAPPYGPAGSVDITARLFALGLGTPDSRIANGYRNPYGGALTVTTDGPFFTVTSQTPADVCSGAWLKVPALHGLRITGGATSADLFAPFDATAQTTIATACSGAGPFFVSYRFQ
;
A
#
# COMPACT_ATOMS: atom_id res chain seq x y z
N MET A 1 -37.23 47.75 -24.64
CA MET A 1 -37.77 46.46 -24.16
C MET A 1 -36.70 45.40 -24.41
N ARG A 2 -36.07 44.85 -23.36
CA ARG A 2 -35.05 43.78 -23.50
C ARG A 2 -35.77 42.45 -23.69
N SER A 3 -35.55 41.78 -24.82
CA SER A 3 -36.08 40.43 -25.03
C SER A 3 -35.42 39.49 -24.00
N ARG A 4 -36.25 38.84 -23.18
CA ARG A 4 -35.81 37.67 -22.41
C ARG A 4 -35.78 36.52 -23.41
N ALA A 5 -34.61 36.23 -23.97
CA ALA A 5 -34.40 35.04 -24.76
C ALA A 5 -34.69 33.83 -23.86
N GLY A 6 -35.81 33.14 -24.11
CA GLY A 6 -36.16 31.92 -23.39
C GLY A 6 -35.20 30.82 -23.80
N TRP A 7 -34.48 30.26 -22.82
CA TRP A 7 -33.67 29.07 -23.05
C TRP A 7 -34.56 27.93 -23.52
N SER A 8 -34.18 27.32 -24.65
CA SER A 8 -34.85 26.12 -25.14
C SER A 8 -34.58 24.97 -24.17
N THR A 9 -35.55 24.07 -23.99
CA THR A 9 -35.38 22.87 -23.14
C THR A 9 -34.20 21.99 -23.59
N THR A 10 -33.85 22.05 -24.87
CA THR A 10 -32.66 21.44 -25.47
C THR A 10 -31.35 22.06 -24.97
N ASP A 11 -31.26 23.39 -24.83
CA ASP A 11 -30.07 24.05 -24.27
C ASP A 11 -29.88 23.71 -22.79
N ALA A 12 -30.98 23.61 -22.04
CA ALA A 12 -30.95 23.20 -20.64
C ALA A 12 -30.47 21.76 -20.48
N MET A 13 -30.93 20.83 -21.33
CA MET A 13 -30.45 19.44 -21.32
C MET A 13 -28.98 19.32 -21.70
N LEU A 14 -28.51 20.11 -22.68
CA LEU A 14 -27.11 20.12 -23.07
C LEU A 14 -26.22 20.63 -21.94
N ALA A 15 -26.64 21.69 -21.24
CA ALA A 15 -25.93 22.23 -20.09
C ALA A 15 -25.84 21.23 -18.93
N ILE A 16 -26.92 20.48 -18.66
CA ILE A 16 -26.93 19.43 -17.63
C ILE A 16 -26.00 18.26 -18.02
N ALA A 17 -26.03 17.83 -19.29
CA ALA A 17 -25.18 16.74 -19.77
C ALA A 17 -23.69 17.10 -19.70
N VAL A 18 -23.31 18.31 -20.11
CA VAL A 18 -21.92 18.81 -19.98
C VAL A 18 -21.52 18.94 -18.51
N GLY A 19 -22.41 19.45 -17.66
CA GLY A 19 -22.19 19.54 -16.22
C GLY A 19 -21.95 18.17 -15.56
N ALA A 20 -22.71 17.14 -15.95
CA ALA A 20 -22.54 15.79 -15.45
C ALA A 20 -21.20 15.15 -15.88
N VAL A 21 -20.78 15.36 -17.13
CA VAL A 21 -19.48 14.86 -17.61
C VAL A 21 -18.32 15.54 -16.87
N LEU A 22 -18.42 16.85 -16.62
CA LEU A 22 -17.39 17.59 -15.89
C LEU A 22 -17.31 17.15 -14.42
N THR A 23 -18.43 16.91 -13.75
CA THR A 23 -18.40 16.44 -12.36
C THR A 23 -17.87 15.02 -12.26
N VAL A 24 -18.32 14.09 -13.11
CA VAL A 24 -17.81 12.70 -13.14
C VAL A 24 -16.32 12.67 -13.50
N GLY A 25 -15.89 13.49 -14.48
CA GLY A 25 -14.48 13.64 -14.84
C GLY A 25 -13.63 14.16 -13.68
N SER A 26 -14.12 15.17 -12.96
CA SER A 26 -13.42 15.75 -11.80
C SER A 26 -13.30 14.77 -10.63
N VAL A 27 -14.36 14.01 -10.35
CA VAL A 27 -14.36 12.98 -9.30
C VAL A 27 -13.35 11.88 -9.65
N SER A 28 -13.33 11.40 -10.89
CA SER A 28 -12.39 10.35 -11.31
C SER A 28 -10.93 10.81 -11.27
N LEU A 29 -10.64 12.07 -11.61
CA LEU A 29 -9.30 12.66 -11.48
C LEU A 29 -8.89 12.83 -10.03
N PHE A 30 -9.81 13.27 -9.17
CA PHE A 30 -9.59 13.40 -7.73
C PHE A 30 -9.33 12.04 -7.08
N GLU A 31 -10.12 11.02 -7.42
CA GLU A 31 -9.96 9.65 -6.93
C GLU A 31 -8.62 9.05 -7.36
N ARG A 32 -8.21 9.22 -8.62
CA ARG A 32 -6.89 8.79 -9.12
C ARG A 32 -5.74 9.52 -8.42
N GLY A 33 -5.88 10.82 -8.17
CA GLY A 33 -4.90 11.61 -7.43
C GLY A 33 -4.77 11.15 -5.98
N ALA A 34 -5.90 10.96 -5.30
CA ALA A 34 -5.95 10.47 -3.93
C ALA A 34 -5.43 9.03 -3.79
N ALA A 35 -5.65 8.18 -4.79
CA ALA A 35 -5.08 6.83 -4.84
C ALA A 35 -3.55 6.86 -4.94
N ARG A 36 -2.98 7.69 -5.83
CA ARG A 36 -1.52 7.85 -5.95
C ARG A 36 -0.87 8.37 -4.68
N VAL A 37 -1.49 9.35 -4.02
CA VAL A 37 -0.99 9.88 -2.74
C VAL A 37 -1.01 8.81 -1.65
N ARG A 38 -2.07 8.01 -1.57
CA ARG A 38 -2.16 6.89 -0.61
C ARG A 38 -1.13 5.80 -0.92
N GLU A 39 -0.90 5.49 -2.20
CA GLU A 39 0.11 4.54 -2.64
C GLU A 39 1.51 5.00 -2.25
N GLN A 40 1.85 6.26 -2.52
CA GLN A 40 3.13 6.85 -2.11
C GLN A 40 3.32 6.83 -0.60
N ARG A 41 2.30 7.21 0.18
CA ARG A 41 2.33 7.15 1.64
C ARG A 41 2.55 5.72 2.13
N PHE A 42 1.92 4.74 1.49
CA PHE A 42 2.08 3.34 1.85
C PHE A 42 3.50 2.84 1.55
N THR A 43 4.03 3.09 0.35
CA THR A 43 5.42 2.74 0.01
C THR A 43 6.42 3.41 0.97
N GLN A 44 6.22 4.70 1.28
CA GLN A 44 7.04 5.42 2.26
C GLN A 44 6.93 4.78 3.64
N GLN A 45 5.72 4.45 4.11
CA GLN A 45 5.52 3.81 5.40
C GLN A 45 6.25 2.47 5.49
N VAL A 46 6.18 1.62 4.46
CA VAL A 46 6.91 0.33 4.42
C VAL A 46 8.42 0.55 4.43
N ALA A 47 8.93 1.50 3.63
CA ALA A 47 10.36 1.80 3.58
C ALA A 47 10.89 2.36 4.92
N THR A 48 10.14 3.27 5.53
CA THR A 48 10.44 3.86 6.84
C THR A 48 10.37 2.82 7.96
N LEU A 49 9.40 1.90 7.90
CA LEU A 49 9.31 0.77 8.82
C LEU A 49 10.54 -0.14 8.69
N ALA A 50 10.95 -0.46 7.46
CA ALA A 50 12.13 -1.28 7.20
C ALA A 50 13.42 -0.62 7.72
N GLN A 51 13.58 0.69 7.54
CA GLN A 51 14.70 1.45 8.10
C GLN A 51 14.68 1.49 9.64
N GLY A 52 13.51 1.69 10.24
CA GLY A 52 13.34 1.68 11.69
C GLY A 52 13.68 0.32 12.29
N VAL A 53 13.22 -0.77 11.66
CA VAL A 53 13.58 -2.14 12.06
C VAL A 53 15.09 -2.34 11.97
N ARG A 54 15.74 -2.01 10.84
CA ARG A 54 17.19 -2.11 10.71
C ARG A 54 17.93 -1.35 11.81
N SER A 55 17.56 -0.08 12.03
CA SER A 55 18.17 0.75 13.08
C SER A 55 18.02 0.17 14.49
N ILE A 56 16.86 -0.42 14.81
CA ILE A 56 16.62 -1.07 16.10
C ILE A 56 17.59 -2.24 16.33
N TYR A 57 17.81 -3.06 15.29
CA TYR A 57 18.65 -4.26 15.38
C TYR A 57 20.15 -3.94 15.30
N GLU A 58 20.55 -2.99 14.45
CA GLU A 58 21.93 -2.48 14.39
C GLU A 58 22.36 -1.87 15.73
N ASN A 59 21.51 -1.03 16.33
CA ASN A 59 21.80 -0.41 17.63
C ASN A 59 21.77 -1.39 18.81
N ALA A 60 21.08 -2.53 18.68
CA ALA A 60 21.02 -3.54 19.72
C ALA A 60 22.30 -4.40 19.79
N GLY A 61 23.22 -4.28 18.84
CA GLY A 61 24.44 -5.10 18.76
C GLY A 61 24.15 -6.59 18.62
N ALA A 62 22.92 -6.96 18.22
CA ALA A 62 22.43 -8.33 18.22
C ALA A 62 22.70 -9.01 16.86
N PRO A 63 23.08 -10.30 16.86
CA PRO A 63 23.17 -11.13 15.64
C PRO A 63 21.77 -11.29 15.00
N PRO A 64 21.66 -11.81 13.77
CA PRO A 64 20.58 -11.48 12.82
C PRO A 64 19.17 -11.64 13.41
N TYR A 65 18.25 -10.72 13.05
CA TYR A 65 16.88 -10.39 13.53
C TYR A 65 16.11 -11.31 14.52
N GLY A 66 16.50 -12.55 14.69
CA GLY A 66 16.05 -13.51 15.68
C GLY A 66 15.46 -14.75 15.01
N PRO A 67 15.11 -15.79 15.79
CA PRO A 67 14.30 -16.89 15.28
C PRO A 67 12.95 -16.39 14.75
N ALA A 68 12.29 -17.22 13.94
CA ALA A 68 10.99 -16.93 13.36
C ALA A 68 9.97 -16.52 14.44
N GLY A 69 9.48 -15.27 14.36
CA GLY A 69 8.56 -14.75 15.37
C GLY A 69 8.00 -13.38 15.04
N SER A 70 6.81 -13.08 15.57
CA SER A 70 6.30 -11.71 15.57
C SER A 70 7.09 -10.92 16.60
N VAL A 71 7.74 -9.84 16.15
CA VAL A 71 8.48 -8.97 17.04
C VAL A 71 7.62 -7.76 17.32
N ASP A 72 7.39 -7.49 18.60
CA ASP A 72 6.75 -6.26 19.03
C ASP A 72 7.74 -5.09 18.90
N ILE A 73 7.83 -4.56 17.69
CA ILE A 73 8.62 -3.37 17.37
C ILE A 73 7.83 -2.08 17.63
N THR A 74 6.57 -2.17 18.07
CA THR A 74 5.62 -1.07 18.17
C THR A 74 6.10 0.04 19.11
N ALA A 75 6.63 -0.34 20.28
CA ALA A 75 7.14 0.61 21.26
C ALA A 75 8.39 1.38 20.76
N ARG A 76 9.26 0.71 19.99
CA ARG A 76 10.52 1.31 19.49
C ARG A 76 10.30 2.17 18.24
N LEU A 77 9.43 1.74 17.34
CA LEU A 77 9.05 2.54 16.18
C LEU A 77 8.24 3.78 16.57
N PHE A 78 7.42 3.70 17.62
CA PHE A 78 6.79 4.88 18.23
C PHE A 78 7.82 5.87 18.77
N ALA A 79 8.86 5.39 19.44
CA ALA A 79 9.97 6.24 19.90
C ALA A 79 10.70 6.94 18.73
N LEU A 80 10.65 6.36 17.54
CA LEU A 80 11.17 6.97 16.30
C LEU A 80 10.16 7.91 15.60
N GLY A 81 8.95 8.09 16.15
CA GLY A 81 7.89 8.90 15.56
C GLY A 81 7.25 8.29 14.31
N LEU A 82 7.47 6.99 14.07
CA LEU A 82 7.06 6.30 12.85
C LEU A 82 5.69 5.65 13.04
N GLY A 83 4.65 6.48 13.10
CA GLY A 83 3.24 6.07 13.11
C GLY A 83 2.58 6.02 14.49
N THR A 84 1.25 6.06 14.49
CA THR A 84 0.41 5.87 15.69
C THR A 84 -0.01 4.40 15.82
N PRO A 85 0.27 3.73 16.95
CA PRO A 85 -0.20 2.38 17.19
C PRO A 85 -1.73 2.33 17.15
N ASP A 86 -2.28 1.33 16.46
CA ASP A 86 -3.71 1.09 16.55
C ASP A 86 -3.98 0.12 17.70
N SER A 87 -4.55 0.65 18.77
CA SER A 87 -5.01 -0.11 19.95
C SER A 87 -5.91 -1.32 19.64
N ARG A 88 -6.51 -1.40 18.44
CA ARG A 88 -7.36 -2.50 17.99
C ARG A 88 -6.57 -3.67 17.39
N ILE A 89 -5.28 -3.52 17.15
CA ILE A 89 -4.39 -4.57 16.65
C ILE A 89 -3.27 -4.72 17.66
N ALA A 90 -3.21 -5.88 18.33
CA ALA A 90 -2.09 -6.19 19.21
C ALA A 90 -0.79 -6.08 18.41
N ASN A 91 0.08 -5.15 18.80
CA ASN A 91 1.38 -4.89 18.18
C ASN A 91 1.32 -4.56 16.68
N GLY A 92 0.28 -3.83 16.26
CA GLY A 92 0.01 -3.57 14.85
C GLY A 92 -0.01 -2.10 14.45
N TYR A 93 0.59 -1.83 13.29
CA TYR A 93 0.36 -0.60 12.55
C TYR A 93 -0.82 -0.81 11.59
N ARG A 94 -1.50 0.27 11.21
CA ARG A 94 -2.35 0.24 10.02
C ARG A 94 -1.65 0.90 8.85
N ASN A 95 -1.82 0.31 7.67
CA ASN A 95 -1.48 0.98 6.43
C ASN A 95 -2.52 2.08 6.12
N PRO A 96 -2.28 2.94 5.12
CA PRO A 96 -3.21 4.03 4.76
C PRO A 96 -4.57 3.55 4.23
N TYR A 97 -4.72 2.24 4.02
CA TYR A 97 -5.95 1.58 3.58
C TYR A 97 -6.70 0.91 4.75
N GLY A 98 -6.20 1.07 5.97
CA GLY A 98 -6.81 0.47 7.17
C GLY A 98 -6.51 -1.01 7.34
N GLY A 99 -5.64 -1.62 6.52
CA GLY A 99 -5.18 -2.99 6.70
C GLY A 99 -4.10 -3.10 7.78
N ALA A 100 -4.02 -4.26 8.43
CA ALA A 100 -2.97 -4.52 9.41
C ALA A 100 -1.59 -4.59 8.75
N LEU A 101 -0.60 -4.01 9.42
CA LEU A 101 0.83 -4.12 9.14
C LEU A 101 1.49 -4.85 10.31
N THR A 102 2.15 -5.95 10.01
CA THR A 102 2.88 -6.77 10.97
C THR A 102 4.32 -6.94 10.52
N VAL A 103 5.22 -7.11 11.49
CA VAL A 103 6.62 -7.42 11.21
C VAL A 103 6.98 -8.73 11.89
N THR A 104 7.59 -9.62 11.11
CA THR A 104 8.17 -10.86 11.58
C THR A 104 9.65 -10.90 11.25
N THR A 105 10.41 -11.60 12.05
CA THR A 105 11.84 -11.85 11.82
C THR A 105 12.02 -13.30 11.45
N ASP A 106 13.05 -13.62 10.67
CA ASP A 106 13.41 -14.98 10.27
C ASP A 106 14.90 -15.05 9.96
N GLY A 107 15.70 -15.33 10.99
CA GLY A 107 17.15 -15.40 10.89
C GLY A 107 17.73 -14.06 10.40
N PRO A 108 18.48 -14.02 9.29
CA PRO A 108 19.07 -12.80 8.72
C PRO A 108 18.09 -11.90 7.97
N PHE A 109 16.80 -12.21 8.02
CA PHE A 109 15.78 -11.43 7.34
C PHE A 109 14.70 -10.96 8.30
N PHE A 110 13.98 -9.93 7.88
CA PHE A 110 12.70 -9.58 8.43
C PHE A 110 11.69 -9.38 7.32
N THR A 111 10.42 -9.61 7.64
CA THR A 111 9.31 -9.52 6.71
C THR A 111 8.28 -8.55 7.25
N VAL A 112 7.92 -7.56 6.43
CA VAL A 112 6.79 -6.66 6.71
C VAL A 112 5.59 -7.19 5.93
N THR A 113 4.54 -7.63 6.61
CA THR A 113 3.30 -8.09 5.98
C THR A 113 2.21 -7.04 6.10
N SER A 114 1.59 -6.69 4.96
CA SER A 114 0.50 -5.72 4.87
C SER A 114 -0.73 -6.37 4.28
N GLN A 115 -1.89 -6.17 4.92
CA GLN A 115 -3.18 -6.45 4.32
C GLN A 115 -3.55 -5.33 3.34
N THR A 116 -3.57 -5.63 2.05
CA THR A 116 -3.62 -4.64 0.97
C THR A 116 -4.84 -4.89 0.06
N PRO A 117 -5.59 -3.84 -0.33
CA PRO A 117 -6.65 -3.93 -1.32
C PRO A 117 -6.15 -4.34 -2.71
N ALA A 118 -7.05 -4.88 -3.55
CA ALA A 118 -6.74 -5.35 -4.91
C ALA A 118 -6.10 -4.28 -5.80
N ASP A 119 -6.62 -3.05 -5.75
CA ASP A 119 -6.17 -1.92 -6.55
C ASP A 119 -4.73 -1.51 -6.23
N VAL A 120 -4.32 -1.67 -4.97
CA VAL A 120 -2.98 -1.33 -4.47
C VAL A 120 -2.01 -2.48 -4.65
N CYS A 121 -2.52 -3.70 -4.60
CA CYS A 121 -1.82 -4.90 -4.99
C CYS A 121 -1.52 -4.88 -6.51
N SER A 122 -1.17 -3.79 -7.18
CA SER A 122 -0.64 -3.88 -8.58
C SER A 122 0.52 -2.92 -8.81
N GLY A 123 0.67 -1.90 -7.96
CA GLY A 123 1.65 -0.83 -8.15
C GLY A 123 2.63 -0.59 -7.01
N ALA A 124 2.27 -0.94 -5.77
CA ALA A 124 2.97 -0.39 -4.59
C ALA A 124 4.35 -1.03 -4.29
N TRP A 125 4.59 -2.27 -4.71
CA TRP A 125 5.79 -3.04 -4.30
C TRP A 125 7.05 -2.74 -5.11
N LEU A 126 6.94 -2.38 -6.40
CA LEU A 126 8.12 -2.09 -7.24
C LEU A 126 8.89 -0.84 -6.75
N LYS A 127 8.29 -0.06 -5.86
CA LYS A 127 8.81 1.22 -5.38
C LYS A 127 9.45 1.14 -4.00
N VAL A 128 9.40 -0.03 -3.34
CA VAL A 128 10.02 -0.20 -2.02
C VAL A 128 11.51 -0.53 -2.25
N PRO A 129 12.44 0.35 -1.82
CA PRO A 129 13.86 0.13 -2.04
C PRO A 129 14.39 -1.02 -1.18
N ALA A 130 15.47 -1.67 -1.64
CA ALA A 130 16.21 -2.71 -0.90
C ALA A 130 15.39 -3.94 -0.49
N LEU A 131 14.34 -4.27 -1.24
CA LEU A 131 13.62 -5.53 -1.14
C LEU A 131 14.52 -6.71 -1.51
N HIS A 132 14.53 -7.73 -0.66
CA HIS A 132 15.18 -9.02 -0.94
C HIS A 132 14.20 -10.01 -1.58
N GLY A 133 12.93 -9.96 -1.15
CA GLY A 133 11.87 -10.81 -1.73
C GLY A 133 10.47 -10.28 -1.45
N LEU A 134 9.51 -10.74 -2.23
CA LEU A 134 8.11 -10.34 -2.17
C LEU A 134 7.26 -11.61 -2.20
N ARG A 135 6.38 -11.75 -1.22
CA ARG A 135 5.37 -12.80 -1.20
C ARG A 135 3.97 -12.21 -1.18
N ILE A 136 3.08 -12.72 -2.02
CA ILE A 136 1.69 -12.28 -2.15
C ILE A 136 0.79 -13.49 -1.90
N THR A 137 -0.17 -13.36 -1.00
CA THR A 137 -1.19 -14.38 -0.73
C THR A 137 -2.59 -13.75 -0.67
N GLY A 138 -3.64 -14.58 -0.76
CA GLY A 138 -5.04 -14.11 -0.66
C GLY A 138 -5.73 -13.75 -1.99
N GLY A 139 -5.05 -13.93 -3.13
CA GLY A 139 -5.61 -13.74 -4.48
C GLY A 139 -5.97 -15.05 -5.20
N ALA A 140 -6.08 -14.98 -6.53
CA ALA A 140 -6.28 -16.16 -7.37
C ALA A 140 -5.13 -17.18 -7.24
N THR A 141 -3.91 -16.69 -7.04
CA THR A 141 -2.71 -17.50 -6.80
C THR A 141 -1.82 -16.86 -5.73
N SER A 142 -0.96 -17.66 -5.11
CA SER A 142 0.14 -17.15 -4.29
C SER A 142 1.38 -16.95 -5.17
N ALA A 143 2.12 -15.87 -4.95
CA ALA A 143 3.40 -15.64 -5.59
C ALA A 143 4.49 -15.48 -4.53
N ASP A 144 5.66 -16.07 -4.77
CA ASP A 144 6.86 -15.87 -3.99
C ASP A 144 8.00 -15.54 -4.96
N LEU A 145 8.62 -14.38 -4.76
CA LEU A 145 9.52 -13.77 -5.73
C LEU A 145 10.73 -13.21 -4.98
N PHE A 146 11.91 -13.33 -5.57
CA PHE A 146 13.15 -12.79 -5.02
C PHE A 146 13.72 -11.73 -5.94
N ALA A 147 14.33 -10.70 -5.35
CA ALA A 147 14.97 -9.65 -6.13
C ALA A 147 16.21 -10.19 -6.87
N PRO A 148 16.56 -9.64 -8.05
CA PRO A 148 15.89 -8.52 -8.74
C PRO A 148 14.58 -8.93 -9.45
N PHE A 149 13.60 -8.04 -9.45
CA PHE A 149 12.32 -8.27 -10.12
C PHE A 149 12.40 -7.90 -11.61
N ASP A 150 12.21 -8.88 -12.48
CA ASP A 150 12.19 -8.72 -13.93
C ASP A 150 10.75 -8.59 -14.48
N ALA A 151 10.59 -8.58 -15.81
CA ALA A 151 9.27 -8.54 -16.45
C ALA A 151 8.42 -9.77 -16.13
N THR A 152 9.05 -10.94 -15.92
CA THR A 152 8.38 -12.19 -15.52
C THR A 152 7.82 -12.11 -14.10
N ALA A 153 8.56 -11.48 -13.19
CA ALA A 153 8.07 -11.19 -11.84
C ALA A 153 6.85 -10.25 -11.90
N GLN A 154 6.87 -9.22 -12.75
CA GLN A 154 5.74 -8.30 -12.88
C GLN A 154 4.45 -8.99 -13.34
N THR A 155 4.52 -9.89 -14.32
CA THR A 155 3.35 -10.65 -14.80
C THR A 155 2.85 -11.65 -13.76
N THR A 156 3.77 -12.33 -13.07
CA THR A 156 3.44 -13.23 -11.95
C THR A 156 2.69 -12.49 -10.85
N ILE A 157 3.14 -11.29 -10.50
CA ILE A 157 2.50 -10.47 -9.49
C ILE A 157 1.12 -9.99 -9.95
N ALA A 158 1.00 -9.47 -11.18
CA ALA A 158 -0.29 -9.04 -11.71
C ALA A 158 -1.32 -10.17 -11.68
N THR A 159 -0.87 -11.40 -11.91
CA THR A 159 -1.71 -12.61 -11.79
C THR A 159 -2.07 -12.91 -10.33
N ALA A 160 -1.10 -12.87 -9.41
CA ALA A 160 -1.34 -13.13 -7.99
C ALA A 160 -2.29 -12.11 -7.34
N CYS A 161 -2.25 -10.87 -7.82
CA CYS A 161 -3.15 -9.81 -7.39
C CYS A 161 -4.45 -9.72 -8.20
N SER A 162 -4.67 -10.63 -9.14
CA SER A 162 -5.96 -10.75 -9.82
C SER A 162 -6.97 -11.48 -8.91
N GLY A 163 -8.22 -11.01 -8.94
CA GLY A 163 -9.33 -11.58 -8.16
C GLY A 163 -9.86 -10.65 -7.06
N ALA A 164 -10.86 -11.15 -6.33
CA ALA A 164 -11.48 -10.44 -5.22
C ALA A 164 -10.91 -10.94 -3.90
N GLY A 165 -10.22 -10.09 -3.14
CA GLY A 165 -9.79 -10.44 -1.80
C GLY A 165 -9.06 -9.30 -1.08
N PRO A 166 -8.93 -9.40 0.24
CA PRO A 166 -7.80 -8.76 0.91
C PRO A 166 -6.53 -9.57 0.59
N PHE A 167 -5.55 -8.93 -0.02
CA PHE A 167 -4.26 -9.53 -0.31
C PHE A 167 -3.35 -9.35 0.88
N PHE A 168 -2.48 -10.30 1.17
CA PHE A 168 -1.39 -10.13 2.12
C PHE A 168 -0.10 -10.02 1.34
N VAL A 169 0.49 -8.83 1.35
CA VAL A 169 1.75 -8.55 0.67
C VAL A 169 2.85 -8.51 1.73
N SER A 170 3.80 -9.42 1.59
CA SER A 170 4.92 -9.62 2.51
C SER A 170 6.21 -9.17 1.84
N TYR A 171 6.82 -8.12 2.39
CA TYR A 171 8.06 -7.51 1.93
C TYR A 171 9.22 -8.06 2.76
N ARG A 172 10.06 -8.88 2.16
CA ARG A 172 11.24 -9.46 2.82
C ARG A 172 12.45 -8.56 2.61
N PHE A 173 13.14 -8.26 3.70
CA PHE A 173 14.35 -7.46 3.74
C PHE A 173 15.46 -8.26 4.40
N GLN A 174 16.69 -7.97 3.97
CA GLN A 174 17.92 -8.35 4.64
C GLN A 174 18.42 -7.18 5.48
#